data_AF-A0A2P2I6Y4-F1
#
_entry.id   AF-A0A2P2I6Y4-F1
#
_cell.length_a   1.000
_cell.length_b   1.000
_cell.length_c   1.000
_cell.angle_alpha   90.00
_cell.angle_beta   90.00
_cell.angle_gamma   90.00
#
_symmetry.space_group_name_H-M   'P 1'
#
loop_
_entity.id
_entity.type
_entity.pdbx_description
1 polymer ?
#
loop_
_entity_poly.entity_id
_entity_poly.type
_entity_poly.pdbx_seq_one_letter_code
_entity_poly.pdbx_strand_id
1 'polypeptide(L)'
;LDDEYMSDDDVNNSDDGSDDCFNEDDIDNMYNKFLQGSKSTNGGSSSKDNSPAESRSNTNSPLPADPVTPQSSIDKCRDMKDRLIRQINGFGKRLPPNTLDQLIDELGGPDEVAEMTGRKGRVVQSNYGNITYESRSNGESAQELLNVKEKERFMDGVKTIAIISEAASSGISLHSDRRAKNQLRRVHLTLELPWSADKAIQQFGRTHRSNQVNAPEYVFLIS
;
A
#
# COMPACT_ATOMS: atom_id res chain seq x y z
N LEU A 1 32.80 48.97 -27.51
CA LEU A 1 33.00 47.72 -28.29
C LEU A 1 32.61 46.57 -27.37
N ASP A 2 31.39 46.55 -26.81
CA ASP A 2 30.07 46.52 -27.45
C ASP A 2 30.00 45.40 -28.49
N ASP A 3 29.43 44.29 -28.07
CA ASP A 3 28.60 43.43 -28.92
C ASP A 3 27.43 42.94 -28.03
N GLU A 4 26.39 43.76 -28.02
CA GLU A 4 25.01 43.35 -27.77
C GLU A 4 24.59 42.33 -28.84
N TYR A 5 23.91 41.26 -28.43
CA TYR A 5 22.92 40.63 -29.30
C TYR A 5 21.61 40.44 -28.56
N MET A 6 20.59 40.84 -29.30
CA MET A 6 19.20 41.13 -28.98
C MET A 6 18.35 39.92 -28.57
N SER A 7 17.24 40.32 -27.96
CA SER A 7 16.11 39.61 -27.38
C SER A 7 15.08 39.07 -28.40
N ASP A 8 14.00 38.52 -27.81
CA ASP A 8 12.67 38.20 -28.35
C ASP A 8 12.54 36.72 -28.82
N ASP A 9 11.62 35.88 -28.35
CA ASP A 9 10.20 36.11 -28.09
C ASP A 9 9.63 35.33 -26.89
N ASP A 10 8.62 35.96 -26.30
CA ASP A 10 7.66 35.46 -25.32
C ASP A 10 6.89 34.21 -25.78
N VAL A 11 6.83 33.19 -24.92
CA VAL A 11 5.66 32.30 -24.85
C VAL A 11 5.18 32.26 -23.41
N ASN A 12 4.24 33.15 -23.11
CA ASN A 12 3.28 32.96 -22.04
C ASN A 12 2.53 31.65 -22.28
N ASN A 13 2.78 30.65 -21.45
CA ASN A 13 1.80 29.60 -21.20
C ASN A 13 1.53 29.56 -19.71
N SER A 14 0.64 30.45 -19.28
CA SER A 14 -0.09 30.34 -18.03
C SER A 14 -1.00 29.12 -18.15
N ASP A 15 -0.48 27.95 -17.76
CA ASP A 15 -1.29 26.77 -17.50
C ASP A 15 -1.53 26.71 -15.98
N ASP A 16 -2.61 27.39 -15.61
CA ASP A 16 -3.31 27.25 -14.33
C ASP A 16 -3.84 25.81 -14.24
N GLY A 17 -2.97 24.91 -13.80
CA GLY A 17 -3.30 23.56 -13.38
C GLY A 17 -3.60 23.58 -11.89
N SER A 18 -4.85 23.94 -11.57
CA SER A 18 -5.45 23.90 -10.23
C SER A 18 -5.03 22.69 -9.40
N ASP A 19 -4.69 22.96 -8.14
CA ASP A 19 -4.58 21.97 -7.08
C ASP A 19 -5.84 21.09 -7.01
N ASP A 20 -5.75 19.87 -7.53
CA ASP A 20 -6.76 18.83 -7.29
C ASP A 20 -6.60 18.30 -5.85
N CYS A 21 -7.05 19.11 -4.89
CA CYS A 21 -7.50 18.60 -3.61
C CYS A 21 -8.66 17.63 -3.91
N PHE A 22 -8.45 16.33 -3.70
CA PHE A 22 -9.49 15.31 -3.80
C PHE A 22 -10.68 15.72 -2.92
N ASN A 23 -11.73 16.24 -3.55
CA ASN A 23 -12.95 16.64 -2.87
C ASN A 23 -13.80 15.39 -2.59
N GLU A 24 -14.43 15.32 -1.41
CA GLU A 24 -15.32 14.21 -1.04
C GLU A 24 -16.45 13.97 -2.06
N ASP A 25 -16.81 15.00 -2.82
CA ASP A 25 -17.82 14.96 -3.89
C ASP A 25 -17.39 14.10 -5.11
N ASP A 26 -16.09 13.93 -5.36
CA ASP A 26 -15.58 13.11 -6.47
C ASP A 26 -15.75 11.61 -6.20
N ILE A 27 -15.72 11.21 -4.92
CA ILE A 27 -15.94 9.83 -4.50
C ILE A 27 -17.41 9.45 -4.68
N ASP A 28 -18.32 10.35 -4.33
CA ASP A 28 -19.76 10.14 -4.51
C ASP A 28 -20.12 10.09 -6.01
N ASN A 29 -19.48 10.91 -6.85
CA ASN A 29 -19.66 10.83 -8.30
C ASN A 29 -19.13 9.52 -8.90
N MET A 30 -17.99 9.02 -8.43
CA MET A 30 -17.45 7.73 -8.89
C MET A 30 -18.35 6.55 -8.48
N TYR A 31 -18.90 6.60 -7.26
CA TYR A 31 -19.83 5.59 -6.76
C TYR A 31 -21.14 5.57 -7.57
N ASN A 32 -21.71 6.74 -7.86
CA ASN A 32 -22.94 6.86 -8.66
C ASN A 32 -22.78 6.36 -10.09
N LYS A 33 -21.58 6.52 -10.69
CA LYS A 33 -21.26 6.00 -12.02
C LYS A 33 -21.22 4.46 -12.04
N PHE A 34 -20.78 3.83 -10.96
CA PHE A 34 -20.73 2.38 -10.83
C PHE A 34 -22.14 1.76 -10.69
N LEU A 35 -23.06 2.42 -9.99
CA LEU A 35 -24.46 1.97 -9.87
C LEU A 35 -25.24 2.02 -11.18
N GLN A 36 -24.91 2.95 -12.10
CA GLN A 36 -25.61 3.10 -13.36
C GLN A 36 -25.18 2.09 -14.44
N GLY A 37 -23.99 1.48 -14.31
CA GLY A 37 -23.46 0.50 -15.27
C GLY A 37 -24.07 -0.90 -15.20
N SER A 38 -24.86 -1.20 -14.16
CA SER A 38 -25.36 -2.56 -13.89
C SER A 38 -26.78 -2.80 -14.41
N LYS A 39 -27.03 -2.55 -15.70
CA LYS A 39 -28.22 -3.07 -16.40
C LYS A 39 -27.88 -3.37 -17.86
N SER A 40 -27.43 -4.61 -18.13
CA SER A 40 -27.78 -5.41 -19.32
C SER A 40 -26.76 -6.55 -19.51
N THR A 41 -27.14 -7.78 -19.18
CA THR A 41 -26.95 -8.96 -20.03
C THR A 41 -27.93 -10.05 -19.58
N ASN A 42 -28.72 -10.54 -20.53
CA ASN A 42 -29.71 -11.60 -20.38
C ASN A 42 -29.15 -12.85 -21.07
N GLY A 43 -29.24 -14.04 -20.45
CA GLY A 43 -28.85 -15.31 -21.07
C GLY A 43 -29.10 -16.50 -20.15
N GLY A 44 -30.05 -17.36 -20.52
CA GLY A 44 -30.61 -18.42 -19.66
C GLY A 44 -30.17 -19.85 -19.93
N SER A 45 -30.84 -20.80 -19.25
CA SER A 45 -31.10 -22.21 -19.62
C SER A 45 -31.76 -22.90 -18.40
N SER A 46 -33.06 -23.23 -18.47
CA SER A 46 -33.64 -24.58 -18.67
C SER A 46 -33.29 -25.64 -17.62
N SER A 47 -34.29 -26.12 -16.85
CA SER A 47 -34.66 -27.55 -16.73
C SER A 47 -35.88 -27.76 -15.82
N LYS A 48 -36.57 -28.87 -16.10
CA LYS A 48 -37.92 -29.27 -15.67
C LYS A 48 -37.92 -30.06 -14.34
N ASP A 49 -39.11 -30.16 -13.75
CA ASP A 49 -39.77 -31.39 -13.24
C ASP A 49 -40.48 -31.22 -11.88
N ASN A 50 -41.33 -32.19 -11.57
CA ASN A 50 -42.76 -32.04 -11.28
C ASN A 50 -43.16 -32.69 -9.93
N SER A 51 -44.31 -32.25 -9.36
CA SER A 51 -45.20 -32.97 -8.42
C SER A 51 -44.90 -32.98 -6.90
N PRO A 52 -45.90 -33.28 -6.02
CA PRO A 52 -47.31 -32.84 -6.01
C PRO A 52 -47.75 -32.25 -4.64
N ALA A 53 -48.96 -31.71 -4.63
CA ALA A 53 -49.60 -30.95 -3.57
C ALA A 53 -49.92 -31.71 -2.27
N GLU A 54 -49.78 -31.03 -1.12
CA GLU A 54 -50.58 -31.25 0.09
C GLU A 54 -50.95 -29.92 0.80
N SER A 55 -52.28 -29.73 0.94
CA SER A 55 -52.99 -29.31 2.15
C SER A 55 -52.64 -28.00 2.87
N ARG A 56 -53.38 -26.94 2.51
CA ARG A 56 -54.02 -25.92 3.37
C ARG A 56 -53.57 -25.84 4.85
N SER A 57 -52.96 -24.72 5.22
CA SER A 57 -53.49 -23.88 6.29
C SER A 57 -53.12 -22.41 6.07
N ASN A 58 -54.17 -21.62 5.94
CA ASN A 58 -54.14 -20.19 5.73
C ASN A 58 -53.86 -19.55 7.10
N THR A 59 -52.65 -19.04 7.32
CA THR A 59 -52.38 -18.11 8.41
C THR A 59 -51.81 -16.83 7.81
N ASN A 60 -52.71 -15.86 7.62
CA ASN A 60 -52.35 -14.48 7.38
C ASN A 60 -51.61 -13.95 8.61
N SER A 61 -50.28 -13.95 8.55
CA SER A 61 -49.47 -13.02 9.32
C SER A 61 -48.74 -12.12 8.31
N PRO A 62 -49.06 -10.82 8.22
CA PRO A 62 -48.22 -9.90 7.47
C PRO A 62 -46.90 -9.79 8.22
N LEU A 63 -45.89 -10.51 7.76
CA LEU A 63 -44.50 -10.13 8.01
C LEU A 63 -44.35 -8.72 7.40
N PRO A 64 -43.84 -7.72 8.13
CA PRO A 64 -43.50 -6.45 7.52
C PRO A 64 -42.31 -6.73 6.59
N ALA A 65 -42.61 -6.95 5.32
CA ALA A 65 -41.62 -6.84 4.27
C ALA A 65 -41.26 -5.35 4.20
N ASP A 66 -40.23 -4.96 4.96
CA ASP A 66 -39.62 -3.65 4.79
C ASP A 66 -39.34 -3.47 3.29
N PRO A 67 -39.90 -2.44 2.64
CA PRO A 67 -39.62 -2.22 1.25
C PRO A 67 -38.13 -1.90 1.17
N VAL A 68 -37.36 -2.82 0.59
CA VAL A 68 -35.93 -2.63 0.32
C VAL A 68 -35.84 -1.61 -0.82
N THR A 69 -36.11 -0.37 -0.48
CA THR A 69 -35.81 0.78 -1.30
C THR A 69 -34.29 0.90 -1.36
N PRO A 70 -33.70 1.31 -2.51
CA PRO A 70 -32.26 1.55 -2.61
C PRO A 70 -31.73 2.43 -1.48
N GLN A 71 -32.54 3.39 -1.02
CA GLN A 71 -32.28 4.25 0.12
C GLN A 71 -32.11 3.47 1.44
N SER A 72 -33.01 2.52 1.73
CA SER A 72 -32.92 1.69 2.95
C SER A 72 -31.66 0.82 3.00
N SER A 73 -31.16 0.38 1.84
CA SER A 73 -29.93 -0.39 1.74
C SER A 73 -28.70 0.49 1.97
N ILE A 74 -28.72 1.73 1.46
CA ILE A 74 -27.68 2.74 1.69
C ILE A 74 -27.61 3.12 3.17
N ASP A 75 -28.76 3.32 3.81
CA ASP A 75 -28.84 3.68 5.24
C ASP A 75 -28.35 2.54 6.13
N LYS A 76 -28.68 1.28 5.80
CA LYS A 76 -28.11 0.10 6.47
C LYS A 76 -26.60 0.02 6.28
N CYS A 77 -26.09 0.34 5.09
CA CYS A 77 -24.65 0.37 4.83
C CYS A 77 -23.93 1.44 5.65
N ARG A 78 -24.52 2.64 5.76
CA ARG A 78 -24.01 3.74 6.59
C ARG A 78 -24.00 3.37 8.07
N ASP A 79 -25.08 2.79 8.59
CA ASP A 79 -25.12 2.37 10.00
C ASP A 79 -24.10 1.26 10.30
N MET A 80 -23.93 0.30 9.39
CA MET A 80 -22.86 -0.71 9.50
C MET A 80 -21.46 -0.09 9.47
N LYS A 81 -21.22 0.89 8.59
CA LYS A 81 -19.96 1.66 8.55
C LYS A 81 -19.70 2.35 9.89
N ASP A 82 -20.69 3.07 10.41
CA ASP A 82 -20.56 3.85 11.64
C ASP A 82 -20.42 2.95 12.88
N ARG A 83 -21.02 1.75 12.86
CA ARG A 83 -20.81 0.74 13.89
C ARG A 83 -19.38 0.21 13.89
N LEU A 84 -18.83 -0.11 12.71
CA LEU A 84 -17.45 -0.55 12.56
C LEU A 84 -16.47 0.54 12.98
N ILE A 85 -16.70 1.79 12.58
CA ILE A 85 -15.86 2.94 13.00
C ILE A 85 -15.88 3.10 14.52
N ARG A 86 -17.04 3.00 15.17
CA ARG A 86 -17.15 3.05 16.64
C ARG A 86 -16.36 1.93 17.32
N GLN A 87 -16.43 0.71 16.78
CA GLN A 87 -15.65 -0.41 17.29
C GLN A 87 -14.16 -0.17 17.10
N ILE A 88 -13.73 0.25 15.91
CA ILE A 88 -12.33 0.59 15.59
C ILE A 88 -11.82 1.69 16.53
N ASN A 89 -12.59 2.75 16.77
CA ASN A 89 -12.20 3.82 17.70
C ASN A 89 -12.09 3.32 19.15
N GLY A 90 -12.91 2.35 19.55
CA GLY A 90 -12.79 1.66 20.83
C GLY A 90 -11.52 0.82 20.95
N PHE A 91 -11.08 0.20 19.85
CA PHE A 91 -9.85 -0.60 19.78
C PHE A 91 -8.60 0.22 19.47
N GLY A 92 -8.71 1.41 18.88
CA GLY A 92 -7.57 2.20 18.39
C GLY A 92 -6.57 2.55 19.49
N LYS A 93 -7.02 2.75 20.73
CA LYS A 93 -6.15 2.98 21.90
C LYS A 93 -5.42 1.73 22.39
N ARG A 94 -5.83 0.54 21.94
CA ARG A 94 -5.30 -0.78 22.34
C ARG A 94 -4.59 -1.50 21.20
N LEU A 95 -4.73 -1.03 19.96
CA LEU A 95 -4.03 -1.61 18.83
C LEU A 95 -2.57 -1.19 18.92
N PRO A 96 -1.63 -2.15 18.97
CA PRO A 96 -0.22 -1.82 18.97
C PRO A 96 0.11 -1.02 17.70
N PRO A 97 1.00 -0.01 17.78
CA PRO A 97 1.44 0.71 16.61
C PRO A 97 2.04 -0.28 15.61
N ASN A 98 2.05 0.06 14.32
CA ASN A 98 2.66 -0.82 13.34
C ASN A 98 4.13 -1.07 13.71
N THR A 99 4.52 -2.34 13.79
CA THR A 99 5.86 -2.73 14.25
C THR A 99 6.97 -2.26 13.31
N LEU A 100 6.69 -2.19 12.01
CA LEU A 100 7.66 -1.66 11.04
C LEU A 100 7.87 -0.16 11.22
N ASP A 101 6.80 0.59 11.50
CA ASP A 101 6.87 2.04 11.66
C ASP A 101 7.66 2.35 12.96
N GLN A 102 7.39 1.63 14.05
CA GLN A 102 8.20 1.70 15.29
C GLN A 102 9.67 1.36 15.04
N LEU A 103 9.95 0.29 14.29
CA LEU A 103 11.31 -0.12 13.98
C LEU A 103 12.04 0.96 13.16
N ILE A 104 11.37 1.57 12.18
CA ILE A 104 11.94 2.67 11.40
C ILE A 104 12.27 3.86 12.32
N ASP A 105 11.34 4.23 13.20
CA ASP A 105 11.53 5.35 14.13
C ASP A 105 12.70 5.10 15.09
N GLU A 106 12.80 3.90 15.67
CA GLU A 106 13.92 3.50 16.54
C GLU A 106 15.28 3.47 15.82
N LEU A 107 15.27 3.19 14.51
CA LEU A 107 16.47 3.14 13.67
C LEU A 107 16.90 4.52 13.12
N GLY A 108 16.29 5.61 13.59
CA GLY A 108 16.62 6.98 13.17
C GLY A 108 15.66 7.59 12.14
N GLY A 109 14.52 6.93 11.91
CA GLY A 109 13.47 7.43 11.05
C GLY A 109 13.69 7.15 9.56
N PRO A 110 12.82 7.71 8.70
CA PRO A 110 12.78 7.39 7.29
C PRO A 110 13.93 7.97 6.47
N ASP A 111 14.72 8.89 7.05
CA ASP A 111 15.89 9.49 6.40
C ASP A 111 17.12 8.57 6.47
N GLU A 112 17.24 7.75 7.51
CA GLU A 112 18.34 6.80 7.70
C GLU A 112 18.03 5.39 7.15
N VAL A 113 16.74 5.05 7.09
CA VAL A 113 16.25 3.72 6.69
C VAL A 113 15.74 3.70 5.25
N ALA A 114 16.31 2.81 4.44
CA ALA A 114 15.86 2.53 3.09
C ALA A 114 14.78 1.46 3.10
N GLU A 115 13.51 1.89 3.06
CA GLU A 115 12.37 0.99 3.09
C GLU A 115 11.98 0.52 1.68
N MET A 116 12.32 -0.72 1.33
CA MET A 116 11.90 -1.38 0.10
C MET A 116 10.84 -2.43 0.44
N THR A 117 9.59 -2.00 0.56
CA THR A 117 8.45 -2.86 0.93
C THR A 117 7.28 -2.62 -0.02
N GLY A 118 6.25 -3.48 0.04
CA GLY A 118 5.02 -3.34 -0.75
C GLY A 118 3.92 -2.49 -0.09
N ARG A 119 4.19 -1.82 1.03
CA ARG A 119 3.16 -1.06 1.76
C ARG A 119 2.89 0.29 1.08
N LYS A 120 1.60 0.63 0.89
CA LYS A 120 1.14 1.85 0.20
C LYS A 120 1.19 3.12 1.06
N GLY A 121 1.26 2.96 2.37
CA GLY A 121 1.33 4.08 3.30
C GLY A 121 1.84 3.66 4.66
N ARG A 122 2.31 4.65 5.41
CA ARG A 122 2.81 4.52 6.77
C ARG A 122 2.15 5.57 7.66
N VAL A 123 2.19 5.33 8.95
CA VAL A 123 1.78 6.33 9.93
C VAL A 123 3.03 6.91 10.53
N VAL A 124 3.25 8.21 10.33
CA VAL A 124 4.40 8.92 10.91
C VAL A 124 3.94 9.68 12.12
N GLN A 125 4.60 9.44 13.25
CA GLN A 125 4.45 10.27 14.44
C GLN A 125 5.49 11.38 14.38
N SER A 126 5.00 12.60 14.20
CA SER A 126 5.87 13.79 14.28
C SER A 126 6.33 14.02 15.72
N ASN A 127 7.47 14.70 15.87
CA ASN A 127 8.09 15.04 17.16
C ASN A 127 7.15 15.82 18.10
N TYR A 128 6.08 16.41 17.57
CA TYR A 128 5.05 17.13 18.33
C TYR A 128 3.87 16.25 18.78
N GLY A 129 3.96 14.93 18.58
CA GLY A 129 2.94 13.96 18.99
C GLY A 129 1.73 13.87 18.04
N ASN A 130 1.75 14.57 16.91
CA ASN A 130 0.73 14.41 15.88
C ASN A 130 1.01 13.16 15.03
N ILE A 131 -0.03 12.34 14.86
CA ILE A 131 -0.02 11.13 14.06
C ILE A 131 -0.59 11.48 12.68
N THR A 132 0.22 11.40 11.64
CA THR A 132 -0.19 11.69 10.25
C THR A 132 -0.01 10.47 9.38
N TYR A 133 -1.04 10.13 8.62
CA TYR A 133 -0.93 9.12 7.57
C TYR A 133 -0.20 9.71 6.38
N GLU A 134 0.90 9.07 5.98
CA GLU A 134 1.69 9.44 4.81
C GLU A 134 1.51 8.34 3.75
N SER A 135 0.93 8.73 2.62
CA SER A 135 0.92 7.88 1.43
C SER A 135 2.34 7.77 0.90
N ARG A 136 2.85 6.54 0.74
CA ARG A 136 4.16 6.31 0.14
C ARG A 136 4.11 6.43 -1.37
N SER A 137 3.04 5.94 -1.99
CA SER A 137 2.87 5.95 -3.44
C SER A 137 1.40 6.06 -3.87
N ASN A 138 1.14 6.81 -4.93
CA ASN A 138 -0.21 6.95 -5.51
C ASN A 138 -0.51 5.84 -6.55
N GLY A 139 0.23 4.72 -6.57
CA GLY A 139 0.05 3.60 -7.51
C GLY A 139 1.19 2.59 -7.51
N GLU A 140 0.98 1.41 -8.14
CA GLU A 140 1.97 0.31 -8.14
C GLU A 140 3.28 0.68 -8.85
N SER A 141 3.21 1.36 -10.00
CA SER A 141 4.39 1.85 -10.72
C SER A 141 5.19 2.88 -9.92
N ALA A 142 4.50 3.68 -9.08
CA ALA A 142 5.17 4.62 -8.20
C ALA A 142 5.90 3.89 -7.05
N GLN A 143 5.34 2.78 -6.54
CA GLN A 143 6.00 1.98 -5.50
C GLN A 143 7.30 1.34 -6.00
N GLU A 144 7.29 0.78 -7.20
CA GLU A 144 8.50 0.19 -7.80
C GLU A 144 9.60 1.24 -7.97
N LEU A 145 9.25 2.42 -8.48
CA LEU A 145 10.19 3.52 -8.64
C LEU A 145 10.77 3.99 -7.29
N LEU A 146 9.95 4.02 -6.23
CA LEU A 146 10.43 4.34 -4.88
C LEU A 146 11.40 3.29 -4.36
N ASN A 147 11.10 2.01 -4.55
CA ASN A 147 12.00 0.92 -4.15
C ASN A 147 13.35 1.02 -4.88
N VAL A 148 13.34 1.41 -6.17
CA VAL A 148 14.58 1.67 -6.93
C VAL A 148 15.36 2.83 -6.34
N LYS A 149 14.70 3.97 -6.06
CA LYS A 149 15.36 5.14 -5.44
C LYS A 149 15.92 4.83 -4.05
N GLU A 150 15.18 4.10 -3.23
CA GLU A 150 15.62 3.70 -1.89
C GLU A 150 16.81 2.73 -1.95
N LYS A 151 16.80 1.78 -2.89
CA LYS A 151 17.95 0.93 -3.19
C LYS A 151 19.17 1.76 -3.60
N GLU A 152 19.00 2.77 -4.45
CA GLU A 152 20.10 3.65 -4.86
C GLU A 152 20.68 4.43 -3.68
N ARG A 153 19.83 5.06 -2.85
CA ARG A 153 20.27 5.76 -1.63
C ARG A 153 21.05 4.87 -0.68
N PHE A 154 20.62 3.62 -0.51
CA PHE A 154 21.36 2.64 0.29
C PHE A 154 22.74 2.31 -0.34
N MET A 155 22.79 2.05 -1.65
CA MET A 155 24.02 1.67 -2.36
C MET A 155 25.00 2.84 -2.53
N ASP A 156 24.51 4.07 -2.56
CA ASP A 156 25.31 5.30 -2.53
C ASP A 156 25.84 5.63 -1.13
N GLY A 157 25.28 5.01 -0.09
CA GLY A 157 25.67 5.24 1.31
C GLY A 157 25.00 6.45 1.95
N VAL A 158 23.99 7.03 1.29
CA VAL A 158 23.11 8.05 1.88
C VAL A 158 22.34 7.45 3.05
N LYS A 159 21.86 6.22 2.88
CA LYS A 159 21.17 5.44 3.90
C LYS A 159 22.01 4.24 4.30
N THR A 160 22.15 4.00 5.59
CA THR A 160 23.00 2.92 6.11
C THR A 160 22.23 1.64 6.40
N ILE A 161 20.91 1.74 6.58
CA ILE A 161 20.03 0.64 6.93
C ILE A 161 19.05 0.42 5.77
N ALA A 162 18.75 -0.84 5.46
CA ALA A 162 17.74 -1.20 4.48
C ALA A 162 16.78 -2.25 5.06
N ILE A 163 15.48 -2.05 4.82
CA ILE A 163 14.44 -3.00 5.15
C ILE A 163 13.82 -3.50 3.85
N ILE A 164 13.80 -4.81 3.66
CA ILE A 164 13.21 -5.47 2.49
C ILE A 164 12.08 -6.40 2.91
N SER A 165 11.04 -6.50 2.08
CA SER A 165 10.02 -7.54 2.20
C SER A 165 9.97 -8.42 0.96
N GLU A 166 9.35 -9.61 1.06
CA GLU A 166 9.24 -10.56 -0.06
C GLU A 166 8.69 -9.88 -1.32
N ALA A 167 7.63 -9.06 -1.16
CA ALA A 167 6.94 -8.35 -2.23
C ALA A 167 7.81 -7.36 -3.02
N ALA A 168 8.82 -6.77 -2.38
CA ALA A 168 9.71 -5.80 -3.03
C ALA A 168 11.06 -6.41 -3.42
N SER A 169 11.37 -7.64 -3.00
CA SER A 169 12.72 -8.23 -3.15
C SER A 169 13.06 -8.72 -4.56
N SER A 170 12.14 -8.68 -5.52
CA SER A 170 12.37 -9.18 -6.88
C SER A 170 13.48 -8.39 -7.57
N GLY A 171 14.53 -9.08 -8.04
CA GLY A 171 15.65 -8.46 -8.76
C GLY A 171 16.57 -7.53 -7.95
N ILE A 172 16.27 -7.25 -6.68
CA ILE A 172 17.06 -6.33 -5.86
C ILE A 172 18.42 -6.93 -5.48
N SER A 173 19.45 -6.08 -5.43
CA SER A 173 20.80 -6.44 -5.01
C SER A 173 21.36 -5.38 -4.08
N LEU A 174 21.70 -5.79 -2.85
CA LEU A 174 22.17 -4.93 -1.75
C LEU A 174 23.54 -5.37 -1.22
N HIS A 175 24.24 -6.26 -1.93
CA HIS A 175 25.58 -6.69 -1.56
C HIS A 175 26.57 -5.52 -1.54
N SER A 176 27.73 -5.71 -0.90
CA SER A 176 28.82 -4.72 -0.85
C SER A 176 29.59 -4.69 -2.19
N ASP A 177 28.90 -4.34 -3.28
CA ASP A 177 29.49 -4.32 -4.63
C ASP A 177 30.75 -3.44 -4.67
N ARG A 178 31.84 -3.95 -5.25
CA ARG A 178 33.09 -3.21 -5.49
C ARG A 178 32.89 -1.92 -6.31
N ARG A 179 31.80 -1.85 -7.08
CA ARG A 179 31.45 -0.69 -7.92
C ARG A 179 30.58 0.33 -7.20
N ALA A 180 29.95 -0.07 -6.09
CA ALA A 180 29.11 0.82 -5.30
C ALA A 180 29.96 1.67 -4.36
N LYS A 181 29.44 2.85 -3.98
CA LYS A 181 30.08 3.71 -2.97
C LYS A 181 29.98 3.09 -1.58
N ASN A 182 28.82 2.55 -1.22
CA ASN A 182 28.62 1.87 0.05
C ASN A 182 29.17 0.44 0.00
N GLN A 183 30.40 0.27 0.48
CA GLN A 183 31.10 -1.01 0.55
C GLN A 183 31.12 -1.62 1.97
N LEU A 184 30.35 -1.06 2.90
CA LEU A 184 30.30 -1.53 4.29
C LEU A 184 29.92 -3.01 4.36
N ARG A 185 30.47 -3.71 5.36
CA ARG A 185 30.06 -5.08 5.70
C ARG A 185 28.55 -5.14 5.91
N ARG A 186 27.88 -6.09 5.26
CA ARG A 186 26.43 -6.27 5.39
C ARG A 186 26.14 -7.16 6.59
N VAL A 187 25.29 -6.70 7.49
CA VAL A 187 24.69 -7.53 8.53
C VAL A 187 23.25 -7.78 8.11
N HIS A 188 22.96 -8.99 7.67
CA HIS A 188 21.64 -9.39 7.19
C HIS A 188 20.87 -9.99 8.36
N LEU A 189 19.89 -9.24 8.87
CA LEU A 189 18.99 -9.69 9.92
C LEU A 189 17.76 -10.31 9.26
N THR A 190 17.48 -11.57 9.58
CA THR A 190 16.27 -12.26 9.13
C THR A 190 15.31 -12.39 10.31
N LEU A 191 14.24 -11.59 10.26
CA LEU A 191 13.17 -11.58 11.27
C LEU A 191 12.23 -12.78 11.12
N GLU A 192 11.91 -13.13 9.87
CA GLU A 192 11.07 -14.28 9.55
C GLU A 192 11.80 -15.17 8.55
N LEU A 193 12.11 -16.39 8.96
CA LEU A 193 12.68 -17.38 8.06
C LEU A 193 11.59 -17.88 7.10
N PRO A 194 11.84 -17.89 5.78
CA PRO A 194 10.88 -18.44 4.85
C PRO A 194 10.76 -19.96 5.07
N TRP A 195 9.55 -20.48 4.85
CA TRP A 195 9.24 -21.89 5.05
C TRP A 195 10.10 -22.86 4.22
N SER A 196 10.68 -22.36 3.12
CA SER A 196 11.53 -23.13 2.20
C SER A 196 12.97 -22.66 2.29
N ALA A 197 13.90 -23.62 2.39
CA ALA A 197 15.34 -23.36 2.34
C ALA A 197 15.76 -22.70 1.01
N ASP A 198 15.13 -23.07 -0.11
CA ASP A 198 15.43 -22.46 -1.42
C ASP A 198 15.05 -20.97 -1.42
N LYS A 199 13.90 -20.64 -0.83
CA LYS A 199 13.50 -19.25 -0.64
C LYS A 199 14.47 -18.49 0.28
N ALA A 200 14.95 -19.12 1.34
CA ALA A 200 15.95 -18.52 2.23
C ALA A 200 17.25 -18.21 1.48
N ILE A 201 17.76 -19.17 0.69
CA ILE A 201 18.95 -18.98 -0.14
C ILE A 201 18.76 -17.82 -1.14
N GLN A 202 17.58 -17.72 -1.75
CA GLN A 202 17.27 -16.61 -2.65
C GLN A 202 17.28 -15.24 -1.93
N GLN A 203 16.80 -15.18 -0.69
CA GLN A 203 16.84 -13.98 0.14
C GLN A 203 18.28 -13.63 0.57
N PHE A 204 19.09 -14.60 0.98
CA PHE A 204 20.50 -14.36 1.30
C PHE A 204 21.31 -13.92 0.07
N GLY A 205 20.93 -14.41 -1.11
CA GLY A 205 21.46 -13.94 -2.40
C GLY A 205 21.20 -12.46 -2.69
N ARG A 206 20.37 -11.75 -1.92
CA ARG A 206 20.23 -10.29 -2.04
C ARG A 206 21.47 -9.56 -1.53
N THR A 207 22.15 -10.10 -0.52
CA THR A 207 23.34 -9.51 0.10
C THR A 207 24.63 -10.27 -0.19
N HIS A 208 24.55 -11.49 -0.74
CA HIS A 208 25.70 -12.33 -1.07
C HIS A 208 25.87 -12.49 -2.58
N ARG A 209 26.97 -11.94 -3.14
CA ARG A 209 27.29 -12.03 -4.58
C ARG A 209 28.80 -12.12 -4.80
N SER A 210 29.21 -12.64 -5.97
CA SER A 210 30.63 -12.86 -6.29
C SER A 210 31.49 -11.59 -6.39
N ASN A 211 30.90 -10.43 -6.68
CA ASN A 211 31.62 -9.14 -6.81
C ASN A 211 31.58 -8.29 -5.51
N GLN A 212 31.36 -8.92 -4.35
CA GLN A 212 31.32 -8.21 -3.07
C GLN A 212 32.72 -7.96 -2.50
N VAL A 213 32.94 -6.80 -1.89
CA VAL A 213 34.18 -6.46 -1.15
C VAL A 213 34.24 -7.27 0.14
N ASN A 214 33.11 -7.36 0.82
CA ASN A 214 32.99 -7.99 2.13
C ASN A 214 31.88 -9.04 2.11
N ALA A 215 32.14 -10.20 2.71
CA ALA A 215 31.09 -11.19 2.93
C ALA A 215 30.05 -10.67 3.95
N PRO A 216 28.76 -11.00 3.74
CA PRO A 216 27.72 -10.66 4.71
C PRO A 216 27.81 -11.54 5.96
N GLU A 217 27.44 -10.96 7.10
CA GLU A 217 27.13 -11.69 8.34
C GLU A 217 25.63 -11.89 8.43
N TYR A 218 25.20 -13.08 8.85
CA TYR A 218 23.78 -13.43 8.98
C TYR A 218 23.41 -13.54 10.44
N VAL A 219 22.33 -12.87 10.83
CA VAL A 219 21.73 -12.95 12.15
C VAL A 219 20.29 -13.40 11.99
N PHE A 220 19.98 -14.55 12.60
CA PHE A 220 18.63 -15.10 12.62
C PHE A 220 17.97 -14.77 13.94
N LEU A 221 16.82 -14.11 13.88
CA LEU A 221 16.00 -13.89 15.07
C LEU A 221 15.03 -15.06 15.18
N ILE A 222 15.33 -16.01 16.07
CA ILE A 222 14.50 -17.18 16.33
C ILE A 222 13.97 -17.02 17.75
N SER A 223 12.64 -17.01 17.91
CA SER A 223 11.95 -16.99 19.20
C SER A 223 11.58 -18.38 19.68
#